data_AF-A0A5N5ICJ8-F1
#
_entry.id   AF-A0A5N5ICJ8-F1
#
_cell.length_a   1.000
_cell.length_b   1.000
_cell.length_c   1.000
_cell.angle_alpha   90.00
_cell.angle_beta   90.00
_cell.angle_gamma   90.00
#
_symmetry.space_group_name_H-M   'P 1'
#
loop_
_entity.id
_entity.type
_entity.pdbx_description
1 polymer ?
#
loop_
_entity_poly.entity_id
_entity_poly.type
_entity_poly.pdbx_seq_one_letter_code
_entity_poly.pdbx_strand_id
1 'polypeptide(L)'
;MTKRRVVAVVAVVASLLLFGVVAVVVLLFAPGFDRDGFLKPESSEAANSTLTAIHRKLLVRATAMEEPNRIRGDKCSKADIVINQGPTPPLPSGIPTYTVEIMNMCVTGCDISHIHLTCGWFSSARLVNPKIFKRLRYNDCLVNDGKPLANGGTVSFQYANTFSYKLSVSSVTCS
;
A
#
# COMPACT_ATOMS: atom_id res chain seq x y z
N MET A 1 1.18 45.71 -43.75
CA MET A 1 1.44 46.01 -42.32
C MET A 1 0.39 45.39 -41.37
N THR A 2 -0.85 45.17 -41.83
CA THR A 2 -2.00 44.66 -41.04
C THR A 2 -1.91 43.19 -40.62
N LYS A 3 -1.47 42.27 -41.50
CA LYS A 3 -1.37 40.83 -41.15
C LYS A 3 -0.43 40.53 -39.98
N ARG A 4 0.74 41.18 -39.91
CA ARG A 4 1.70 41.01 -38.81
C ARG A 4 1.16 41.53 -37.47
N ARG A 5 0.37 42.61 -37.50
CA ARG A 5 -0.30 43.15 -36.30
C ARG A 5 -1.41 42.22 -35.81
N VAL A 6 -2.20 41.65 -36.72
CA VAL A 6 -3.23 40.66 -36.36
C VAL A 6 -2.61 39.41 -35.74
N VAL A 7 -1.52 38.88 -36.33
CA VAL A 7 -0.80 37.72 -35.76
C VAL A 7 -0.24 38.04 -34.37
N ALA A 8 0.34 39.23 -34.18
CA ALA A 8 0.84 39.65 -32.87
C ALA A 8 -0.28 39.76 -31.82
N VAL A 9 -1.42 40.35 -32.19
CA VAL A 9 -2.58 40.47 -31.27
C VAL A 9 -3.13 39.10 -30.91
N VAL A 10 -3.29 38.20 -31.88
CA VAL A 10 -3.79 36.83 -31.63
C VAL A 10 -2.83 36.05 -30.72
N ALA A 11 -1.52 36.18 -30.95
CA ALA A 11 -0.51 35.52 -30.11
C ALA A 11 -0.56 36.03 -28.65
N VAL A 12 -0.66 37.35 -28.45
CA VAL A 12 -0.75 37.93 -27.10
C VAL A 12 -2.02 37.48 -26.38
N VAL A 13 -3.17 37.49 -27.06
CA VAL A 13 -4.44 37.03 -26.47
C VAL A 13 -4.39 35.54 -26.13
N ALA A 14 -3.85 34.70 -27.03
CA ALA A 14 -3.69 33.27 -26.78
C ALA A 14 -2.77 33.00 -25.59
N SER A 15 -1.65 33.72 -25.47
CA SER A 15 -0.75 33.62 -24.32
C SER A 15 -1.43 34.02 -23.02
N LEU A 16 -2.16 35.13 -22.98
CA LEU A 16 -2.89 35.57 -21.78
C LEU A 16 -3.94 34.55 -21.33
N LEU A 17 -4.67 33.96 -22.29
CA LEU A 17 -5.64 32.90 -21.99
C LEU A 17 -4.95 31.63 -21.45
N LEU A 18 -3.84 31.20 -22.05
CA LEU A 18 -3.06 30.06 -21.57
C LEU A 18 -2.52 30.28 -20.16
N PHE A 19 -1.93 31.45 -19.88
CA PHE A 19 -1.45 31.79 -18.54
C PHE A 19 -2.60 31.84 -17.52
N GLY A 20 -3.75 32.40 -17.88
CA GLY A 20 -4.94 32.42 -17.03
C GLY A 20 -5.44 31.03 -16.68
N VAL A 21 -5.53 30.13 -17.66
CA VAL A 21 -5.95 28.73 -17.45
C VAL A 21 -4.95 27.99 -16.57
N VAL A 22 -3.64 28.14 -16.80
CA VAL A 22 -2.60 27.50 -15.97
C VAL A 22 -2.66 28.03 -14.54
N ALA A 23 -2.83 29.34 -14.32
CA ALA A 23 -2.94 29.92 -12.99
C ALA A 23 -4.17 29.39 -12.23
N VAL A 24 -5.32 29.26 -12.90
CA VAL A 24 -6.54 28.70 -12.30
C VAL A 24 -6.35 27.22 -11.96
N VAL A 25 -5.74 26.42 -12.84
CA VAL A 25 -5.42 25.01 -12.57
C VAL A 25 -4.46 24.90 -11.38
N VAL A 26 -3.41 25.71 -11.31
CA VAL A 26 -2.50 25.74 -10.16
C VAL A 26 -3.25 26.12 -8.88
N LEU A 27 -4.17 27.09 -8.90
CA LEU A 27 -4.98 27.44 -7.73
C LEU A 27 -5.96 26.34 -7.30
N LEU A 28 -6.51 25.58 -8.25
CA LEU A 28 -7.44 24.48 -7.97
C LEU A 28 -6.75 23.21 -7.49
N PHE A 29 -5.49 22.99 -7.88
CA PHE A 29 -4.75 21.76 -7.61
C PHE A 29 -3.50 21.97 -6.75
N ALA A 30 -3.19 23.20 -6.32
CA ALA A 30 -2.17 23.43 -5.32
C ALA A 30 -2.64 22.83 -3.99
N PRO A 31 -1.80 22.02 -3.31
CA PRO A 31 -2.06 21.64 -1.94
C PRO A 31 -2.10 22.92 -1.10
N GLY A 32 -3.12 23.04 -0.25
CA GLY A 32 -3.44 24.22 0.52
C GLY A 32 -2.22 24.88 1.17
N PHE A 33 -2.12 26.19 0.95
CA PHE A 33 -1.30 27.09 1.74
C PHE A 33 -1.95 27.19 3.12
N ASP A 34 -1.52 26.35 4.06
CA ASP A 34 -1.90 26.46 5.45
C ASP A 34 -1.36 27.79 6.01
N ARG A 35 -2.30 28.65 6.43
CA ARG A 35 -2.02 29.87 7.16
C ARG A 35 -1.79 29.50 8.63
N ASP A 36 -0.65 28.88 8.89
CA ASP A 36 -0.05 28.82 10.22
C ASP A 36 1.47 28.87 10.07
N GLY A 37 2.00 30.08 10.16
CA GLY A 37 3.43 30.28 10.34
C GLY A 37 3.84 29.73 11.70
N PHE A 38 4.52 28.58 11.72
CA PHE A 38 5.29 28.17 12.88
C PHE A 38 6.59 27.49 12.47
N LEU A 39 7.65 28.28 12.42
CA LEU A 39 9.01 27.81 12.66
C LEU A 39 9.08 27.37 14.12
N LYS A 40 9.37 26.09 14.37
CA LYS A 40 9.88 25.65 15.68
C LYS A 40 11.38 25.35 15.54
N PRO A 41 12.26 26.13 16.18
CA PRO A 41 13.67 25.80 16.28
C PRO A 41 13.90 24.79 17.40
N GLU A 42 14.93 23.98 17.18
CA GLU A 42 15.85 23.32 18.11
C GLU A 42 15.67 23.62 19.61
N SER A 43 15.50 22.56 20.41
CA SER A 43 15.94 22.55 21.81
C SER A 43 16.38 21.14 22.19
N SER A 44 17.69 20.98 22.29
CA SER A 44 18.40 19.95 23.02
C SER A 44 17.92 19.88 24.47
N GLU A 45 17.70 18.68 24.98
CA GLU A 45 17.97 18.41 26.40
C GLU A 45 18.36 16.95 26.59
N ALA A 46 19.65 16.78 26.89
CA ALA A 46 20.24 15.55 27.36
C ALA A 46 19.71 15.26 28.76
N ALA A 47 19.02 14.13 28.94
CA ALA A 47 18.76 13.56 30.24
C ALA A 47 19.66 12.33 30.42
N ASN A 48 20.50 12.41 31.45
CA ASN A 48 21.64 11.54 31.72
C ASN A 48 21.30 10.04 31.84
N SER A 49 22.13 9.22 31.21
CA SER A 49 22.14 7.77 31.34
C SER A 49 22.77 7.36 32.68
N THR A 50 21.96 7.08 33.70
CA THR A 50 22.40 6.22 34.81
C THR A 50 22.18 4.76 34.41
N LEU A 51 23.30 4.11 34.11
CA LEU A 51 23.43 2.68 33.90
C LEU A 51 23.08 1.94 35.20
N THR A 52 21.87 1.42 35.27
CA THR A 52 21.57 0.26 36.13
C THR A 52 20.93 -0.80 35.26
N ALA A 53 21.80 -1.64 34.70
CA ALA A 53 21.45 -2.93 34.16
C ALA A 53 20.81 -3.76 35.28
N ILE A 54 19.47 -3.76 35.34
CA ILE A 54 18.71 -4.74 36.11
C ILE A 54 18.12 -5.71 35.10
N HIS A 55 18.80 -6.84 34.98
CA HIS A 55 18.32 -8.07 34.37
C HIS A 55 16.86 -8.33 34.74
N ARG A 56 15.91 -8.09 33.83
CA ARG A 56 14.58 -8.69 33.88
C ARG A 56 14.22 -9.25 32.51
N LYS A 57 14.34 -10.57 32.40
CA LYS A 57 13.53 -11.37 31.48
C LYS A 57 12.07 -10.96 31.67
N LEU A 58 11.52 -10.24 30.71
CA LEU A 58 10.08 -10.14 30.53
C LEU A 58 9.70 -11.16 29.46
N LEU A 59 9.24 -12.33 29.91
CA LEU A 59 8.20 -13.02 29.16
C LEU A 59 7.04 -12.01 29.16
N VAL A 60 6.86 -11.30 28.04
CA VAL A 60 5.61 -10.59 27.79
C VAL A 60 4.57 -11.69 27.77
N ARG A 61 3.93 -11.84 28.93
CA ARG A 61 2.71 -12.60 29.12
C ARG A 61 1.84 -12.22 27.94
N ALA A 62 1.51 -13.19 27.10
CA ALA A 62 0.57 -13.03 26.02
C ALA A 62 -0.69 -12.41 26.65
N THR A 63 -0.81 -11.08 26.52
CA THR A 63 -2.06 -10.39 26.76
C THR A 63 -2.96 -11.00 25.73
N ALA A 64 -3.93 -11.77 26.23
CA ALA A 64 -4.91 -12.49 25.44
C ALA A 64 -5.22 -11.64 24.21
N MET A 65 -4.83 -12.15 23.04
CA MET A 65 -5.34 -11.62 21.79
C MET A 65 -6.85 -11.66 22.00
N GLU A 66 -7.47 -10.50 22.10
CA GLU A 66 -8.92 -10.39 22.12
C GLU A 66 -9.36 -11.02 20.82
N GLU A 67 -9.84 -12.25 20.91
CA GLU A 67 -10.50 -12.93 19.82
C GLU A 67 -11.57 -11.95 19.35
N PRO A 68 -11.51 -11.45 18.10
CA PRO A 68 -12.53 -10.54 17.62
C PRO A 68 -13.86 -11.25 17.86
N ASN A 69 -14.77 -10.60 18.58
CA ASN A 69 -16.04 -11.17 19.03
C ASN A 69 -16.83 -11.68 17.82
N ARG A 70 -16.59 -12.94 17.45
CA ARG A 70 -17.31 -13.64 16.39
C ARG A 70 -18.57 -14.13 17.05
N ILE A 71 -19.61 -13.31 16.96
CA ILE A 71 -20.98 -13.80 17.12
C ILE A 71 -21.08 -15.03 16.23
N ARG A 72 -21.19 -16.20 16.88
CA ARG A 72 -21.17 -17.52 16.28
C ARG A 72 -22.19 -17.56 15.15
N GLY A 73 -21.71 -17.36 13.93
CA GLY A 73 -22.55 -17.03 12.78
C GLY A 73 -21.99 -17.53 11.47
N ASP A 74 -20.74 -17.22 11.11
CA ASP A 74 -20.30 -17.45 9.73
C ASP A 74 -18.97 -18.19 9.57
N LYS A 75 -19.02 -19.11 8.61
CA LYS A 75 -17.94 -19.86 7.99
C LYS A 75 -16.95 -18.83 7.40
N CYS A 76 -15.81 -18.58 8.04
CA CYS A 76 -14.73 -17.69 7.57
C CYS A 76 -15.06 -16.23 7.20
N SER A 77 -14.04 -15.37 7.20
CA SER A 77 -14.16 -13.96 6.82
C SER A 77 -12.89 -13.46 6.15
N LYS A 78 -12.97 -12.28 5.52
CA LYS A 78 -11.81 -11.58 4.92
C LYS A 78 -10.69 -11.33 5.94
N ALA A 79 -11.04 -11.17 7.21
CA ALA A 79 -10.09 -10.97 8.30
C ALA A 79 -9.23 -12.21 8.61
N ASP A 80 -9.65 -13.40 8.16
CA ASP A 80 -8.85 -14.62 8.30
C ASP A 80 -7.69 -14.68 7.30
N ILE A 81 -7.72 -13.85 6.25
CA ILE A 81 -6.60 -13.70 5.31
C ILE A 81 -5.71 -12.56 5.77
N VAL A 82 -4.49 -12.91 6.18
CA VAL A 82 -3.47 -11.95 6.61
C VAL A 82 -2.43 -11.76 5.51
N ILE A 83 -2.09 -10.50 5.25
CA ILE A 83 -1.11 -10.10 4.24
C ILE A 83 0.04 -9.42 4.96
N ASN A 84 1.22 -10.03 4.90
CA ASN A 84 2.46 -9.44 5.38
C ASN A 84 3.31 -9.01 4.19
N GLN A 85 3.97 -7.87 4.32
CA GLN A 85 4.79 -7.31 3.25
C GLN A 85 6.02 -6.65 3.84
N GLY A 86 7.17 -6.85 3.21
CA GLY A 86 8.43 -6.28 3.68
C GLY A 86 9.42 -6.05 2.54
N PRO A 87 10.31 -5.05 2.67
CA PRO A 87 11.39 -4.84 1.73
C PRO A 87 12.40 -6.00 1.79
N THR A 88 12.96 -6.35 0.64
CA THR A 88 14.03 -7.34 0.50
C THR A 88 15.16 -6.79 -0.36
N PRO A 89 16.33 -7.47 -0.43
CA PRO A 89 17.44 -6.98 -1.23
C PRO A 89 17.01 -6.58 -2.65
N PRO A 90 17.41 -5.40 -3.13
CA PRO A 90 17.01 -4.90 -4.44
C PRO A 90 17.56 -5.81 -5.55
N LEU A 91 16.98 -5.69 -6.74
CA LEU A 91 17.55 -6.34 -7.92
C LEU A 91 18.95 -5.78 -8.21
N PRO A 92 19.82 -6.51 -8.95
CA PRO A 92 21.12 -5.99 -9.39
C PRO A 92 21.02 -4.69 -10.20
N SER A 93 19.86 -4.42 -10.80
CA SER A 93 19.54 -3.16 -11.49
C SER A 93 19.24 -1.99 -10.54
N GLY A 94 19.19 -2.21 -9.23
CA GLY A 94 18.85 -1.20 -8.21
C GLY A 94 17.35 -1.01 -7.96
N ILE A 95 16.47 -1.75 -8.66
CA ILE A 95 15.02 -1.66 -8.45
C ILE A 95 14.67 -2.27 -7.08
N PRO A 96 13.92 -1.57 -6.21
CA PRO A 96 13.50 -2.12 -4.92
C PRO A 96 12.67 -3.39 -5.08
N THR A 97 12.89 -4.34 -4.17
CA THR A 97 12.17 -5.62 -4.12
C THR A 97 11.36 -5.69 -2.82
N TYR A 98 10.19 -6.29 -2.91
CA TYR A 98 9.33 -6.56 -1.75
C TYR A 98 8.88 -8.01 -1.76
N THR A 99 8.90 -8.64 -0.60
CA THR A 99 8.26 -9.94 -0.36
C THR A 99 6.86 -9.72 0.16
N VAL A 100 5.91 -10.48 -0.37
CA VAL A 100 4.53 -10.55 0.10
C VAL A 100 4.25 -11.98 0.56
N GLU A 101 3.67 -12.11 1.74
CA GLU A 101 3.20 -13.37 2.30
C GLU A 101 1.70 -13.25 2.58
N ILE A 102 0.92 -14.18 2.06
CA ILE A 102 -0.55 -14.23 2.24
C ILE A 102 -0.87 -15.53 2.94
N MET A 103 -1.52 -15.42 4.10
CA MET A 103 -1.74 -16.54 5.02
C MET A 103 -3.24 -16.72 5.28
N ASN A 104 -3.71 -17.97 5.33
CA ASN A 104 -5.01 -18.30 5.89
C ASN A 104 -4.84 -18.63 7.38
N MET A 105 -5.34 -17.74 8.24
CA MET A 105 -5.33 -17.90 9.70
C MET A 105 -6.73 -18.18 10.26
N CYS A 106 -7.58 -18.85 9.48
CA CYS A 106 -8.93 -19.23 9.90
C CYS A 106 -8.92 -20.10 11.16
N VAL A 107 -9.31 -19.50 12.29
CA VAL A 107 -9.29 -20.14 13.61
C VAL A 107 -10.20 -21.36 13.70
N THR A 108 -11.25 -21.42 12.87
CA THR A 108 -12.22 -22.51 12.85
C THR A 108 -11.79 -23.71 12.00
N GLY A 109 -10.59 -23.71 11.41
CA GLY A 109 -10.13 -24.85 10.61
C GLY A 109 -10.57 -24.84 9.15
N CYS A 110 -10.97 -23.70 8.61
CA CYS A 110 -11.57 -23.63 7.28
C CYS A 110 -10.55 -23.38 6.16
N ASP A 111 -10.88 -23.87 4.97
CA ASP A 111 -10.14 -23.57 3.75
C ASP A 111 -10.79 -22.40 3.03
N ILE A 112 -9.96 -21.47 2.54
CA ILE A 112 -10.44 -20.23 1.91
C ILE A 112 -9.99 -20.21 0.45
N SER A 113 -10.96 -20.14 -0.46
CA SER A 113 -10.74 -20.13 -1.91
C SER A 113 -11.16 -18.79 -2.53
N HIS A 114 -10.89 -18.62 -3.84
CA HIS A 114 -11.23 -17.41 -4.58
C HIS A 114 -10.84 -16.12 -3.84
N ILE A 115 -9.60 -16.08 -3.34
CA ILE A 115 -9.09 -14.93 -2.60
C ILE A 115 -8.74 -13.84 -3.61
N HIS A 116 -9.54 -12.77 -3.60
CA HIS A 116 -9.30 -11.57 -4.39
C HIS A 116 -8.71 -10.47 -3.51
N LEU A 117 -7.70 -9.78 -4.06
CA LEU A 117 -7.05 -8.64 -3.44
C LEU A 117 -7.28 -7.37 -4.26
N THR A 118 -7.49 -6.28 -3.53
CA THR A 118 -7.36 -4.90 -4.01
C THR A 118 -5.87 -4.62 -4.20
N CYS A 119 -5.45 -4.37 -5.44
CA CYS A 119 -4.03 -4.25 -5.80
C CYS A 119 -3.73 -3.04 -6.72
N GLY A 120 -4.69 -2.15 -6.94
CA GLY A 120 -4.57 -0.98 -7.80
C GLY A 120 -3.98 -1.28 -9.19
N TRP A 121 -2.93 -0.54 -9.55
CA TRP A 121 -2.15 -0.72 -10.77
C TRP A 121 -0.93 -1.62 -10.55
N PHE A 122 -1.11 -2.77 -9.90
CA PHE A 122 -0.01 -3.70 -9.62
C PHE A 122 0.79 -4.03 -10.89
N SER A 123 2.10 -3.83 -10.81
CA SER A 123 3.08 -4.09 -11.84
C SER A 123 4.42 -4.46 -11.19
N SER A 124 5.22 -5.27 -11.87
CA SER A 124 6.51 -5.73 -11.37
C SER A 124 7.52 -5.83 -12.49
N ALA A 125 8.74 -5.34 -12.25
CA ALA A 125 9.88 -5.49 -13.16
C ALA A 125 10.40 -6.94 -13.22
N ARG A 126 10.11 -7.76 -12.19
CA ARG A 126 10.39 -9.19 -12.17
C ARG A 126 9.11 -9.99 -12.43
N LEU A 127 9.21 -11.09 -13.17
CA LEU A 127 8.10 -12.01 -13.40
C LEU A 127 7.64 -12.65 -12.06
N VAL A 128 6.38 -12.40 -11.71
CA VAL A 128 5.68 -13.07 -10.61
C VAL A 128 4.96 -14.29 -11.17
N ASN A 129 5.03 -15.43 -10.49
CA ASN A 129 4.36 -16.65 -10.95
C ASN A 129 2.83 -16.45 -10.97
N PRO A 130 2.17 -16.51 -12.15
CA PRO A 130 0.74 -16.23 -12.26
C PRO A 130 -0.15 -17.28 -11.56
N LYS A 131 0.38 -18.47 -11.24
CA LYS A 131 -0.32 -19.47 -10.44
C LYS A 131 -0.40 -19.10 -8.96
N ILE A 132 0.49 -18.23 -8.49
CA ILE A 132 0.54 -17.77 -7.09
C ILE A 132 -0.18 -16.42 -6.96
N PHE A 133 0.08 -15.50 -7.87
CA PHE A 133 -0.52 -14.17 -7.85
C PHE A 133 -0.61 -13.61 -9.26
N LYS A 134 -1.81 -13.20 -9.69
CA LYS A 134 -2.02 -12.55 -11.00
C LYS A 134 -3.05 -11.43 -10.91
N ARG A 135 -2.78 -10.32 -11.59
CA ARG A 135 -3.75 -9.23 -11.75
C ARG A 135 -4.73 -9.58 -12.86
N LEU A 136 -6.03 -9.64 -12.55
CA LEU A 136 -7.09 -9.93 -13.52
C LEU A 136 -7.54 -8.66 -14.24
N ARG A 137 -7.66 -7.56 -13.51
CA ARG A 137 -8.07 -6.23 -14.01
C ARG A 137 -7.55 -5.14 -13.08
N TYR A 138 -7.89 -3.88 -13.36
CA TYR A 138 -7.59 -2.80 -12.43
C TYR A 138 -8.15 -3.14 -11.05
N ASN A 139 -7.29 -3.03 -10.03
CA ASN A 139 -7.64 -3.21 -8.63
C ASN A 139 -8.18 -4.59 -8.24
N ASP A 140 -7.97 -5.62 -9.07
CA ASP A 140 -8.43 -6.98 -8.80
C ASP A 140 -7.32 -7.98 -9.13
N CYS A 141 -6.76 -8.59 -8.09
CA CYS A 141 -5.73 -9.60 -8.18
C CYS A 141 -6.19 -10.91 -7.54
N LEU A 142 -5.91 -12.02 -8.22
CA LEU A 142 -6.26 -13.37 -7.78
C LEU A 142 -5.04 -14.04 -7.14
N VAL A 143 -5.28 -14.68 -6.00
CA VAL A 143 -4.28 -15.44 -5.23
C VAL A 143 -4.46 -16.94 -5.48
N ASN A 144 -3.35 -17.67 -5.53
CA ASN A 144 -3.29 -19.14 -5.63
C ASN A 144 -4.14 -19.72 -6.78
N ASP A 145 -4.26 -18.98 -7.89
CA ASP A 145 -5.11 -19.34 -9.03
C ASP A 145 -6.59 -19.59 -8.66
N GLY A 146 -7.06 -18.99 -7.56
CA GLY A 146 -8.40 -19.18 -6.99
C GLY A 146 -8.58 -20.48 -6.20
N LYS A 147 -7.57 -21.34 -6.14
CA LYS A 147 -7.63 -22.60 -5.40
C LYS A 147 -7.67 -22.36 -3.89
N PRO A 148 -8.28 -23.28 -3.12
CA PRO A 148 -8.30 -23.19 -1.67
C PRO A 148 -6.89 -23.06 -1.09
N LEU A 149 -6.73 -22.09 -0.19
CA LEU A 149 -5.60 -21.99 0.70
C LEU A 149 -6.00 -22.68 2.00
N ALA A 150 -5.33 -23.79 2.32
CA ALA A 150 -5.64 -24.58 3.50
C ALA A 150 -5.44 -23.77 4.79
N ASN A 151 -6.09 -24.14 5.90
CA ASN A 151 -5.79 -23.51 7.19
C ASN A 151 -4.29 -23.60 7.52
N GLY A 152 -3.68 -22.47 7.91
CA GLY A 152 -2.24 -22.32 8.14
C GLY A 152 -1.41 -22.26 6.85
N GLY A 153 -2.06 -22.44 5.70
CA GLY A 153 -1.45 -22.34 4.38
C GLY A 153 -0.95 -20.92 4.12
N THR A 154 0.22 -20.83 3.50
CA THR A 154 0.87 -19.58 3.14
C THR A 154 1.31 -19.62 1.69
N VAL A 155 1.03 -18.54 0.96
CA VAL A 155 1.66 -18.30 -0.35
C VAL A 155 2.58 -17.09 -0.24
N SER A 156 3.77 -17.21 -0.83
CA SER A 156 4.77 -16.15 -0.81
C SER A 156 5.27 -15.87 -2.21
N PHE A 157 5.46 -14.59 -2.52
CA PHE A 157 6.08 -14.16 -3.77
C PHE A 157 6.83 -12.85 -3.58
N GLN A 158 7.77 -12.59 -4.49
CA GLN A 158 8.50 -11.33 -4.54
C GLN A 158 8.12 -10.55 -5.79
N TYR A 159 8.03 -9.24 -5.66
CA TYR A 159 7.86 -8.34 -6.79
C TYR A 159 8.84 -7.17 -6.69
N ALA A 160 9.17 -6.58 -7.82
CA ALA A 160 10.12 -5.47 -7.90
C ALA A 160 9.46 -4.24 -8.52
N ASN A 161 9.41 -3.14 -7.77
CA ASN A 161 8.87 -1.87 -8.26
C ASN A 161 9.45 -0.70 -7.45
N THR A 162 9.32 0.50 -7.98
CA THR A 162 9.76 1.76 -7.37
C THR A 162 9.09 2.04 -6.01
N PHE A 163 7.92 1.48 -5.73
CA PHE A 163 7.21 1.62 -4.45
C PHE A 163 6.50 0.34 -4.03
N SER A 164 6.14 0.27 -2.75
CA SER A 164 5.33 -0.82 -2.21
C SER A 164 3.85 -0.65 -2.56
N TYR A 165 3.19 -1.68 -3.10
CA TYR A 165 1.74 -1.65 -3.30
C TYR A 165 1.01 -1.92 -2.00
N LYS A 166 -0.03 -1.13 -1.69
CA LYS A 166 -0.96 -1.41 -0.61
C LYS A 166 -1.94 -2.50 -1.05
N LEU A 167 -1.74 -3.71 -0.54
CA LEU A 167 -2.60 -4.87 -0.81
C LEU A 167 -3.64 -5.02 0.31
N SER A 168 -4.89 -5.27 -0.05
CA SER A 168 -5.96 -5.56 0.92
C SER A 168 -6.97 -6.55 0.38
N VAL A 169 -7.56 -7.37 1.25
CA VAL A 169 -8.53 -8.40 0.86
C VAL A 169 -9.84 -7.77 0.39
N SER A 170 -10.27 -8.07 -0.84
CA SER A 170 -11.54 -7.57 -1.39
C SER A 170 -12.67 -8.59 -1.22
N SER A 171 -12.45 -9.86 -1.52
CA SER A 171 -13.43 -10.94 -1.35
C SER A 171 -12.77 -12.30 -1.17
N VAL A 172 -13.50 -13.22 -0.53
CA VAL A 172 -13.11 -14.60 -0.28
C VAL A 172 -14.33 -15.52 -0.38
N THR A 173 -14.09 -16.79 -0.67
CA THR A 173 -15.12 -17.85 -0.64
C THR A 173 -14.72 -18.89 0.39
N CYS A 174 -15.60 -19.14 1.35
CA CYS A 174 -15.39 -20.09 2.44
C CYS A 174 -15.99 -21.45 2.08
N SER A 175 -15.25 -22.54 2.29
CA SER A 175 -15.71 -23.91 2.10
C SER A 175 -15.72 -24.70 3.41
#